data_AF-A0A958LXW2-F1
#
_entry.id   AF-A0A958LXW2-F1
#
_cell.length_a   1.000
_cell.length_b   1.000
_cell.length_c   1.000
_cell.angle_alpha   90.00
_cell.angle_beta   90.00
_cell.angle_gamma   90.00
#
_symmetry.space_group_name_H-M   'P 1'
#
loop_
_entity.id
_entity.type
_entity.pdbx_description
1 polymer ?
#
loop_
_entity_poly.entity_id
_entity_poly.type
_entity_poly.pdbx_seq_one_letter_code
_entity_poly.pdbx_strand_id
1 'polypeptide(L)' 'MNQKFTEAKLEEAFIELLGNEGYPHFLGNTINRMPEEVLIEEDIIEFLLTQYKKEGLTLTEAKSIVLKLKTLPASDLYET' A
#
# COMPACT_ATOMS: atom_id res chain seq x y z
N MET A 1 13.39 19.80 -32.30
CA MET A 1 12.43 20.31 -31.30
C MET A 1 12.76 19.61 -29.99
N ASN A 2 13.16 20.36 -28.96
CA ASN A 2 13.55 19.81 -27.67
C ASN A 2 12.27 19.34 -26.95
N GLN A 3 11.91 18.05 -27.08
CA GLN A 3 10.80 17.49 -26.31
C GLN A 3 11.21 17.55 -24.83
N LYS A 4 10.72 18.57 -24.11
CA LYS A 4 10.84 18.63 -22.66
C LYS A 4 10.13 17.38 -22.12
N PHE A 5 10.90 16.47 -21.52
CA PHE A 5 10.34 15.45 -20.66
C PHE A 5 9.69 16.17 -19.49
N THR A 6 8.36 16.16 -19.45
CA THR A 6 7.58 16.69 -18.33
C THR A 6 7.50 15.63 -17.24
N GLU A 7 7.31 16.05 -15.99
CA GLU A 7 7.14 15.12 -14.86
C GLU A 7 6.04 14.09 -15.15
N ALA A 8 4.92 14.51 -15.75
CA ALA A 8 3.84 13.61 -16.15
C ALA A 8 4.28 12.51 -17.15
N LYS A 9 5.17 12.82 -18.10
CA LYS A 9 5.69 11.82 -19.06
C LYS A 9 6.71 10.89 -18.42
N LEU A 10 7.47 11.43 -17.47
CA LEU A 10 8.42 10.64 -16.69
C LEU A 10 7.66 9.65 -15.80
N GLU A 11 6.63 10.11 -15.10
CA GLU A 11 5.74 9.29 -14.28
C GLU A 11 5.08 8.16 -15.09
N GLU A 12 4.52 8.47 -16.27
CA GLU A 12 3.93 7.48 -17.17
C GLU A 12 4.94 6.39 -17.57
N ALA A 13 6.17 6.79 -17.93
CA ALA A 13 7.22 5.84 -18.28
C ALA A 13 7.60 4.93 -17.09
N PHE A 14 7.66 5.46 -15.87
CA PHE A 14 7.93 4.65 -14.67
C PHE A 14 6.78 3.70 -14.32
N ILE A 15 5.52 4.14 -14.47
CA ILE A 15 4.35 3.29 -14.27
C ILE A 15 4.40 2.08 -15.23
N GLU A 16 4.74 2.31 -16.50
CA GLU A 16 4.85 1.24 -17.50
C GLU A 16 5.98 0.25 -17.15
N LEU A 17 7.16 0.77 -16.78
CA LEU A 17 8.31 -0.06 -16.38
C LEU A 17 7.99 -0.93 -15.16
N LEU A 18 7.36 -0.36 -14.14
CA LEU A 18 6.96 -1.11 -12.93
C LEU A 18 5.88 -2.15 -13.24
N GLY A 19 4.92 -1.81 -14.10
CA GLY A 19 3.89 -2.74 -14.57
C GLY A 19 4.49 -3.97 -15.25
N ASN A 20 5.54 -3.79 -16.05
CA ASN A 20 6.25 -4.89 -16.71
C ASN A 20 6.98 -5.81 -15.72
N GLU A 21 7.43 -5.29 -14.58
CA GLU A 21 8.03 -6.06 -13.48
C GLU A 21 6.98 -6.68 -12.53
N GLY A 22 5.68 -6.54 -12.85
CA GLY A 22 4.58 -7.11 -12.07
C GLY A 22 4.07 -6.23 -10.93
N TYR A 23 4.41 -4.94 -10.92
CA TYR A 23 3.92 -3.95 -9.97
C TYR A 23 2.83 -3.07 -10.60
N PRO A 24 1.55 -3.43 -10.47
CA PRO A 24 0.46 -2.66 -11.05
C PRO A 24 0.33 -1.27 -10.39
N HIS A 25 -0.01 -0.28 -11.20
CA HIS A 25 -0.30 1.06 -10.72
C HIS A 25 -1.78 1.18 -10.30
N PHE A 26 -2.01 1.76 -9.13
CA PHE A 26 -3.33 2.08 -8.61
C PHE A 26 -3.44 3.56 -8.30
N LEU A 27 -4.60 4.16 -8.58
CA LEU A 27 -4.82 5.57 -8.30
C LEU A 27 -5.16 5.77 -6.82
N GLY A 28 -4.40 6.62 -6.14
CA GLY A 28 -4.60 6.90 -4.71
C GLY A 28 -6.01 7.41 -4.38
N ASN A 29 -6.66 8.13 -5.30
CA ASN A 29 -8.03 8.63 -5.12
C ASN A 29 -9.12 7.54 -5.20
N THR A 30 -8.77 6.34 -5.69
CA THR A 30 -9.68 5.18 -5.69
C THR A 30 -9.57 4.34 -4.43
N ILE A 31 -8.58 4.63 -3.58
CA ILE A 31 -8.37 3.92 -2.32
C ILE A 31 -9.33 4.50 -1.29
N ASN A 32 -10.23 3.65 -0.79
CA ASN A 32 -11.18 4.01 0.25
C ASN A 32 -10.45 4.08 1.61
N ARG A 33 -10.17 5.30 2.09
CA ARG A 33 -9.57 5.56 3.41
C ARG A 33 -9.98 6.95 3.90
N MET A 34 -9.99 7.12 5.22
CA MET A 34 -10.14 8.45 5.82
C MET A 34 -8.84 9.24 5.66
N PRO A 35 -8.89 10.58 5.48
CA PRO A 35 -7.69 11.41 5.31
C PRO A 35 -6.68 11.32 6.47
N GLU A 36 -7.17 11.08 7.69
CA GLU A 36 -6.37 10.94 8.90
C GLU A 36 -5.77 9.53 9.08
N GLU A 37 -6.27 8.53 8.36
CA GLU A 37 -5.72 7.18 8.42
C GLU A 37 -4.36 7.18 7.76
N VAL A 38 -3.36 6.57 8.41
CA VAL A 38 -2.02 6.39 7.85
C VAL A 38 -1.94 5.08 7.05
N LEU A 39 -2.61 4.04 7.55
CA LEU A 39 -2.61 2.70 6.96
C LEU A 39 -3.73 2.56 5.91
N ILE A 40 -3.50 1.69 4.92
CA ILE A 40 -4.54 1.22 4.00
C ILE A 40 -5.03 -0.11 4.56
N GLU A 41 -6.01 -0.06 5.46
CA GLU A 41 -6.40 -1.23 6.26
C GLU A 41 -6.91 -2.40 5.42
N GLU A 42 -7.77 -2.10 4.45
CA GLU A 42 -8.36 -3.11 3.56
C GLU A 42 -7.27 -3.90 2.83
N ASP A 43 -6.27 -3.20 2.29
CA ASP A 43 -5.13 -3.78 1.57
C ASP A 43 -4.29 -4.70 2.48
N ILE A 44 -3.97 -4.25 3.70
CA ILE A 44 -3.21 -5.05 4.66
C ILE A 44 -3.99 -6.32 5.04
N ILE A 45 -5.30 -6.22 5.28
CA ILE A 45 -6.15 -7.37 5.62
C ILE A 45 -6.17 -8.37 4.46
N GLU A 46 -6.40 -7.91 3.23
CA GLU A 46 -6.42 -8.77 2.04
C GLU A 46 -5.07 -9.47 1.81
N PHE A 47 -3.97 -8.73 1.98
CA PHE A 47 -2.62 -9.28 1.91
C PHE A 47 -2.43 -10.38 2.96
N LEU A 48 -2.73 -10.11 4.24
CA LEU A 48 -2.55 -11.07 5.32
C LEU A 48 -3.37 -12.34 5.10
N LEU A 49 -4.64 -12.21 4.71
CA LEU A 49 -5.52 -13.36 4.45
C LEU A 49 -5.05 -14.17 3.24
N THR A 50 -4.48 -13.53 2.22
CA THR A 50 -3.95 -14.21 1.04
C THR A 50 -2.65 -14.93 1.36
N GLN A 51 -1.72 -14.25 2.03
CA GLN A 51 -0.39 -14.76 2.33
C GLN A 51 -0.44 -15.90 3.35
N TYR A 52 -1.26 -15.77 4.40
CA TYR A 52 -1.35 -16.74 5.51
C TYR A 52 -2.55 -17.68 5.39
N LYS A 53 -3.05 -17.88 4.16
CA LYS A 53 -4.19 -18.75 3.88
C LYS A 53 -3.92 -20.21 4.27
N LYS A 54 -2.67 -20.68 4.13
CA LYS A 54 -2.28 -22.07 4.43
C LYS A 54 -2.26 -22.35 5.93
N GLU A 55 -1.95 -21.33 6.71
CA GLU A 55 -1.88 -21.32 8.16
C GLU A 55 -3.26 -21.14 8.79
N GLY A 56 -4.28 -20.80 7.98
CA GLY A 56 -5.65 -20.64 8.42
C GLY A 56 -5.91 -19.34 9.18
N LEU A 57 -5.13 -18.28 8.89
CA LEU A 57 -5.34 -16.96 9.50
C LEU A 57 -6.78 -16.49 9.26
N THR A 58 -7.46 -16.12 10.34
CA THR A 58 -8.85 -15.68 10.30
C THR A 58 -8.95 -14.16 10.08
N LEU A 59 -10.11 -13.71 9.61
CA LEU A 59 -10.41 -12.27 9.49
C LEU A 59 -10.28 -11.53 10.82
N THR A 60 -10.67 -12.16 11.92
CA THR A 60 -10.57 -11.57 13.27
C THR A 60 -9.10 -11.35 13.65
N GLU A 61 -8.24 -12.33 13.42
CA GLU A 61 -6.81 -12.22 13.71
C GLU A 61 -6.14 -11.16 12.82
N ALA A 62 -6.45 -11.12 11.52
CA ALA A 62 -5.96 -10.08 10.61
C ALA A 62 -6.36 -8.68 11.11
N LYS A 63 -7.62 -8.48 11.51
CA LYS A 63 -8.09 -7.22 12.10
C LYS A 63 -7.38 -6.87 13.40
N SER A 64 -7.10 -7.86 14.27
CA SER A 64 -6.34 -7.63 15.49
C SER A 64 -4.88 -7.21 15.21
N ILE A 65 -4.25 -7.78 14.18
CA ILE A 65 -2.92 -7.36 13.73
C ILE A 65 -2.95 -5.90 13.25
N VAL A 66 -3.90 -5.55 12.39
CA VAL A 66 -4.05 -4.16 11.90
C VAL A 66 -4.31 -3.19 13.04
N LEU A 67 -5.19 -3.53 13.98
CA LEU A 67 -5.42 -2.69 15.16
C LEU A 67 -4.15 -2.47 15.97
N LYS A 68 -3.34 -3.52 16.17
CA LYS A 68 -2.04 -3.40 16.85
C LYS A 68 -1.12 -2.43 16.13
N LEU A 69 -1.01 -2.54 14.79
CA LEU A 69 -0.21 -1.62 13.97
C LEU A 69 -0.68 -0.16 14.10
N LYS A 70 -2.00 0.08 14.15
CA LYS A 70 -2.57 1.43 14.35
C LYS A 70 -2.23 2.03 15.71
N THR A 71 -2.04 1.20 16.73
CA THR A 71 -1.77 1.65 18.10
C THR A 71 -0.29 1.81 18.42
N LEU A 72 0.60 1.40 17.52
CA LEU A 72 2.04 1.61 17.71
C LEU A 72 2.33 3.12 17.72
N PRO A 73 3.18 3.58 18.65
CA PRO A 73 3.50 4.99 18.73
C PRO A 73 4.29 5.40 17.47
N ALA A 74 3.98 6.58 16.94
CA ALA A 74 4.68 7.10 15.75
C ALA A 74 6.19 7.29 15.98
N SER A 75 6.65 7.33 17.24
CA SER A 75 8.07 7.34 17.59
C SER A 75 8.81 6.12 17.06
N ASP A 76 8.16 4.95 17.00
CA ASP A 76 8.77 3.69 16.53
C ASP A 76 9.14 3.75 15.04
N LEU A 77 8.58 4.69 14.27
CA LEU A 77 8.95 4.93 12.87
C LEU A 77 10.25 5.72 12.70
N TYR A 78 10.70 6.41 13.75
CA TYR A 78 11.84 7.35 13.70
C TYR A 78 12.95 7.00 14.70
N GLU A 79 12.86 5.89 15.43
CA GLU A 79 13.97 5.41 16.26
C GLU A 79 15.07 4.78 15.37
N THR A 80 16.26 5.39 15.39
CA THR A 80 17.50 4.96 14.71
C THR A 80 18.51 4.37 15.68
#